data_AF-A0A954BUA6-F1
#
_entry.id   AF-A0A954BUA6-F1
#
_cell.length_a   1.000
_cell.length_b   1.000
_cell.length_c   1.000
_cell.angle_alpha   90.00
_cell.angle_beta   90.00
_cell.angle_gamma   90.00
#
_symmetry.space_group_name_H-M   'P 1'
#
loop_
_entity.id
_entity.type
_entity.pdbx_description
1 polymer ?
#
loop_
_entity_poly.entity_id
_entity_poly.type
_entity_poly.pdbx_seq_one_letter_code
_entity_poly.pdbx_strand_id
1 'polypeptide(L)'
;MAKKRLSKEDRRKQLLDAAAKLFGKSSYGQVTTAELAKAAGVTEPVIYQHFKTKLDLYVAVLRRAREVTIEHYELISQNLPT
;
A
#
# COMPACT_ATOMS: atom_id res chain seq x y z
N MET A 1 20.69 -15.43 10.75
CA MET A 1 21.03 -14.18 10.03
C MET A 1 20.09 -13.08 10.47
N ALA A 2 20.60 -11.95 11.00
CA ALA A 2 19.74 -10.85 11.46
C ALA A 2 19.07 -10.17 10.25
N LYS A 3 17.73 -10.09 10.24
CA LYS A 3 16.97 -9.44 9.17
C LYS A 3 17.37 -7.96 9.11
N LYS A 4 17.98 -7.54 8.00
CA LYS A 4 18.40 -6.13 7.77
C LYS A 4 17.21 -5.21 8.03
N ARG A 5 17.41 -4.19 8.86
CA ARG A 5 16.36 -3.21 9.18
C ARG A 5 16.01 -2.42 7.92
N LEU A 6 14.75 -2.46 7.50
CA LEU A 6 14.27 -1.67 6.35
C LEU A 6 14.40 -0.17 6.64
N SER A 7 14.63 0.61 5.58
CA SER A 7 14.51 2.06 5.65
C SER A 7 13.06 2.47 5.96
N LYS A 8 12.85 3.73 6.37
CA LYS A 8 11.50 4.27 6.59
C LYS A 8 10.68 4.22 5.30
N GLU A 9 11.30 4.46 4.15
CA GLU A 9 10.62 4.44 2.86
C GLU A 9 10.25 3.02 2.44
N ASP A 10 11.17 2.06 2.56
CA ASP A 10 10.89 0.66 2.23
C ASP A 10 9.81 0.07 3.14
N ARG A 11 9.81 0.47 4.43
CA ARG A 11 8.74 0.11 5.36
C ARG A 11 7.40 0.66 4.90
N ARG A 12 7.36 1.92 4.47
CA ARG A 12 6.14 2.54 3.95
C ARG A 12 5.64 1.81 2.70
N LYS A 13 6.53 1.47 1.76
CA LYS A 13 6.20 0.68 0.56
C LYS A 13 5.63 -0.69 0.92
N GLN A 14 6.28 -1.41 1.84
CA GLN A 14 5.83 -2.71 2.34
C GLN A 14 4.40 -2.65 2.93
N LEU A 15 4.10 -1.61 3.73
CA LEU A 15 2.76 -1.40 4.29
C LEU A 15 1.72 -1.15 3.19
N LEU A 16 2.05 -0.31 2.21
CA LEU A 16 1.16 -0.03 1.07
C LEU A 16 0.90 -1.28 0.22
N ASP A 17 1.90 -2.14 0.02
CA ASP A 17 1.76 -3.39 -0.74
C ASP A 17 0.84 -4.40 -0.05
N ALA A 18 1.01 -4.60 1.25
CA ALA A 18 0.14 -5.46 2.02
C ALA A 18 -1.31 -4.92 2.03
N ALA A 19 -1.46 -3.60 2.24
CA ALA A 19 -2.76 -2.96 2.27
C ALA A 19 -3.49 -3.01 0.93
N ALA A 20 -2.79 -2.76 -0.19
CA ALA A 20 -3.37 -2.85 -1.53
C ALA A 20 -3.94 -4.23 -1.82
N LYS A 21 -3.24 -5.30 -1.40
CA LYS A 21 -3.71 -6.68 -1.57
C LYS A 21 -4.98 -6.99 -0.78
N LEU A 22 -5.11 -6.46 0.44
CA LEU A 22 -6.27 -6.71 1.28
C LEU A 22 -7.48 -5.85 0.87
N PHE A 23 -7.28 -4.56 0.66
CA PHE A 23 -8.35 -3.67 0.20
C PHE A 23 -8.83 -3.97 -1.23
N GLY A 24 -8.00 -4.58 -2.06
CA GLY A 24 -8.41 -5.06 -3.38
C GLY A 24 -9.30 -6.31 -3.37
N LYS A 25 -9.41 -7.00 -2.23
CA LYS A 25 -10.20 -8.25 -2.09
C LYS A 25 -11.43 -8.10 -1.20
N SER A 26 -11.45 -7.07 -0.34
CA SER A 26 -12.47 -6.88 0.69
C SER A 26 -12.81 -5.40 0.83
N SER A 27 -14.02 -5.11 1.31
CA SER A 27 -14.42 -3.73 1.60
C SER A 27 -13.60 -3.12 2.74
N TYR A 28 -13.52 -1.78 2.79
CA TYR A 28 -12.79 -1.04 3.83
C TYR A 28 -13.15 -1.45 5.27
N GLY A 29 -14.44 -1.71 5.53
CA GLY A 29 -14.93 -2.10 6.86
C GLY A 29 -14.46 -3.48 7.30
N GLN A 30 -14.31 -4.42 6.35
CA GLN A 30 -13.92 -5.81 6.61
C GLN A 30 -12.43 -5.98 6.89
N VAL A 31 -11.58 -5.05 6.44
CA VAL A 31 -10.13 -5.12 6.68
C VAL A 31 -9.79 -4.48 8.01
N THR A 32 -9.14 -5.24 8.89
CA THR A 32 -8.67 -4.76 10.21
C THR A 32 -7.19 -4.35 10.19
N THR A 33 -6.77 -3.49 11.11
CA THR A 33 -5.35 -3.11 11.27
C THR A 33 -4.49 -4.28 11.74
N ALA A 34 -5.06 -5.21 12.51
CA ALA A 34 -4.41 -6.47 12.90
C ALA A 34 -4.07 -7.34 11.68
N GLU A 35 -5.02 -7.52 10.75
CA GLU A 35 -4.78 -8.26 9.51
C GLU A 35 -3.76 -7.57 8.61
N LEU A 36 -3.83 -6.25 8.50
CA LEU A 36 -2.83 -5.45 7.76
C LEU A 36 -1.43 -5.64 8.34
N ALA A 37 -1.30 -5.59 9.67
CA ALA A 37 -0.03 -5.76 10.36
C ALA A 37 0.54 -7.17 10.14
N LYS A 38 -0.31 -8.19 10.28
CA LYS A 38 0.01 -9.60 10.00
C LYS A 38 0.46 -9.79 8.55
N ALA A 39 -0.27 -9.25 7.58
CA ALA A 39 0.05 -9.36 6.15
C ALA A 39 1.36 -8.63 5.80
N ALA A 40 1.66 -7.52 6.45
CA ALA A 40 2.93 -6.80 6.30
C ALA A 40 4.07 -7.39 7.15
N GLY A 41 3.83 -8.37 8.02
CA GLY A 41 4.82 -8.92 8.92
C GLY A 41 5.39 -7.89 9.90
N VAL A 42 4.53 -7.02 10.43
CA VAL A 42 4.85 -5.98 11.42
C VAL A 42 3.82 -5.99 12.55
N THR A 43 4.00 -5.13 13.55
CA THR A 43 3.00 -4.89 14.60
C THR A 43 2.10 -3.70 14.24
N GLU A 44 0.90 -3.61 14.81
CA GLU A 44 0.00 -2.48 14.58
C GLU A 44 0.62 -1.10 14.88
N PRO A 45 1.41 -0.90 15.96
CA PRO A 45 2.10 0.37 16.18
C PRO A 45 2.99 0.82 15.02
N VAL A 46 3.58 -0.12 14.26
CA VAL A 46 4.37 0.24 13.07
C VAL A 46 3.49 0.82 11.98
N ILE A 47 2.23 0.39 11.83
CA ILE A 47 1.29 1.02 10.90
C ILE A 47 1.07 2.48 11.31
N TYR A 48 0.78 2.70 12.60
CA TYR A 48 0.48 4.03 13.14
C TYR A 48 1.65 5.01 13.09
N GLN A 49 2.90 4.52 13.07
CA GLN A 49 4.09 5.34 12.83
C GLN A 49 4.15 5.93 11.40
N HIS A 50 3.47 5.31 10.43
CA HIS A 50 3.48 5.70 9.02
C HIS A 50 2.16 6.33 8.55
N PHE A 51 1.04 5.96 9.18
CA PHE A 51 -0.31 6.39 8.82
C PHE A 51 -1.11 6.63 10.10
N LYS A 52 -1.63 7.84 10.32
CA LYS A 52 -2.30 8.19 11.59
C LYS A 52 -3.56 7.34 11.81
N THR A 53 -4.23 6.97 10.72
CA THR A 53 -5.47 6.18 10.74
C THR A 53 -5.48 5.10 9.65
N LYS A 54 -6.40 4.12 9.77
CA LYS A 54 -6.69 3.15 8.69
C LYS A 54 -7.16 3.86 7.41
N LEU A 55 -7.89 4.97 7.55
CA LEU A 55 -8.34 5.77 6.42
C LEU A 55 -7.16 6.43 5.69
N ASP A 56 -6.15 6.93 6.40
CA ASP A 56 -4.96 7.50 5.77
C ASP A 56 -4.19 6.46 4.95
N LEU A 57 -4.08 5.23 5.47
CA LEU A 57 -3.48 4.11 4.74
C LEU A 57 -4.33 3.75 3.51
N TYR A 58 -5.64 3.68 3.65
CA TYR A 58 -6.56 3.39 2.55
C TYR A 58 -6.46 4.43 1.43
N VAL A 59 -6.51 5.72 1.77
CA VAL A 59 -6.35 6.82 0.81
C VAL A 59 -4.97 6.80 0.16
N ALA A 60 -3.90 6.50 0.92
CA ALA A 60 -2.57 6.38 0.35
C ALA A 60 -2.45 5.22 -0.66
N VAL A 61 -3.13 4.10 -0.42
CA VAL A 61 -3.22 2.99 -1.39
C VAL A 61 -3.93 3.46 -2.66
N LEU A 62 -5.07 4.14 -2.54
CA LEU A 62 -5.82 4.65 -3.70
C LEU A 62 -5.01 5.66 -4.51
N ARG A 63 -4.29 6.57 -3.85
CA ARG A 63 -3.41 7.55 -4.51
C ARG A 63 -2.32 6.86 -5.31
N ARG A 64 -1.65 5.87 -4.72
CA ARG A 64 -0.62 5.08 -5.40
C ARG A 64 -1.18 4.33 -6.62
N ALA A 65 -2.37 3.73 -6.47
CA ALA A 65 -3.02 3.05 -7.59
C ALA A 65 -3.37 4.02 -8.72
N ARG A 66 -3.85 5.22 -8.39
CA ARG A 66 -4.12 6.29 -9.37
C ARG A 66 -2.85 6.71 -10.12
N GLU A 67 -1.74 6.90 -9.41
CA GLU A 67 -0.45 7.29 -10.02
C GLU A 67 -0.01 6.25 -11.05
N VAL A 68 0.01 4.96 -10.69
CA VAL A 68 0.35 3.86 -11.61
C VAL A 68 -0.61 3.78 -12.80
N THR A 69 -1.91 3.98 -12.57
CA THR A 69 -2.90 3.97 -13.65
C THR A 69 -2.68 5.12 -14.64
N ILE A 70 -2.37 6.32 -14.15
CA ILE A 70 -2.08 7.49 -15.01
C ILE A 70 -0.80 7.26 -15.83
N GLU A 71 0.26 6.78 -15.19
CA GLU A 71 1.52 6.42 -15.88
C GLU A 71 1.28 5.41 -17.00
N HIS A 72 0.43 4.39 -16.78
CA HIS A 72 0.09 3.43 -17.84
C HIS A 72 -0.67 4.07 -19.00
N TYR A 73 -1.61 5.00 -18.75
CA TYR A 73 -2.30 5.70 -19.83
C TYR A 73 -1.33 6.53 -20.68
N GLU A 74 -0.39 7.23 -20.05
CA GLU A 74 0.64 8.00 -20.74
C GLU A 74 1.50 7.10 -21.63
N LEU A 75 2.01 5.98 -21.09
CA LEU A 75 2.81 5.02 -21.85
C LEU A 75 2.04 4.41 -23.02
N ILE A 76 0.77 4.03 -22.82
CA ILE A 76 -0.05 3.42 -23.86
C ILE A 76 -0.37 4.45 -24.95
N SER A 77 -0.69 5.71 -24.59
CA SER A 77 -0.96 6.77 -25.57
C SER A 77 0.22 7.05 -26.51
N GLN A 78 1.45 6.83 -26.06
CA GLN A 78 2.66 7.00 -26.87
C GLN A 78 2.93 5.83 -27.82
N ASN A 79 2.29 4.66 -27.59
CA ASN A 79 2.58 3.41 -28.29
C ASN A 79 1.37 2.78 -28.99
N LEU A 80 0.19 3.40 -28.92
CA LEU A 80 -1.01 2.94 -29.65
C LEU A 80 -0.83 3.21 -31.16
N PRO A 81 -0.94 2.19 -32.03
CA PRO A 81 -1.02 2.43 -33.47
C PRO A 81 -2.32 3.18 -33.79
N THR A 82 -2.19 4.31 -34.50
CA THR A 82 -3.31 5.07 -35.10
C THR A 82 -4.01 4.28 -36.20
#